data_AF-A0A8S4PZI9-F1
#
_entry.id   AF-A0A8S4PZI9-F1
#
_cell.length_a   1.000
_cell.length_b   1.000
_cell.length_c   1.000
_cell.angle_alpha   90.00
_cell.angle_beta   90.00
_cell.angle_gamma   90.00
#
_symmetry.space_group_name_H-M   'P 1'
#
loop_
_entity.id
_entity.type
_entity.pdbx_description
1 polymer ?
#
loop_
_entity_poly.entity_id
_entity_poly.type
_entity_poly.pdbx_seq_one_letter_code
_entity_poly.pdbx_strand_id
1 'polypeptide(L)'
;MSKINSVMRIKPGDKVLTIAASGTHAISHLLADPQQVIALDLFPPQIYISKLQATAMKLLSRDEFSKFIGINRKAINPTERVKIYQDIRMALEPNTKEFWDKSLQDIKEGIFYCGEFNKLVATLSDELLPKVHNKAMIERYLALGDNMKEQVHFHDAIWDTEQWRIAYKSMRDLMIGPMRDLIEEIDITTACLHQYNRVIRNVPNNKNEFLEPLLTGDISGKYLMPLYLREGNYEYIKERLDRITWIEADIAEYIDSVDENESRKDCQMFDSINFSTVIPYMTKEPGKIKNMIKSAANICKPGSKLVYYTLGEFSVLYPDELIDSGVIRYDGQDNTYGIPFIPIVSTVIQNMANKTPTDKYHTLNQEKWPSFH
;
A
#
# COMPACT_ATOMS: atom_id res chain seq x y z
N MET A 1 -11.88 7.51 9.23
CA MET A 1 -10.42 7.59 9.43
C MET A 1 -9.80 6.32 8.87
N SER A 2 -8.63 6.39 8.21
CA SER A 2 -7.94 5.17 7.74
C SER A 2 -7.46 4.35 8.93
N LYS A 3 -7.34 3.03 8.77
CA LYS A 3 -6.82 2.17 9.83
C LYS A 3 -5.38 2.50 10.18
N ILE A 4 -4.57 2.86 9.18
CA ILE A 4 -3.20 3.30 9.44
C ILE A 4 -3.17 4.62 10.23
N ASN A 5 -4.08 5.56 9.96
CA ASN A 5 -4.21 6.79 10.77
C ASN A 5 -4.66 6.48 12.19
N SER A 6 -5.54 5.49 12.41
CA SER A 6 -5.97 5.12 13.77
C SER A 6 -4.85 4.46 14.56
N VAL A 7 -4.04 3.62 13.92
CA VAL A 7 -2.87 2.99 14.55
C VAL A 7 -1.79 4.03 14.86
N MET A 8 -1.51 4.93 13.91
CA MET A 8 -0.57 6.05 14.10
C MET A 8 -1.11 7.12 15.06
N ARG A 9 -2.43 7.16 15.27
CA ARG A 9 -3.15 8.17 16.08
C ARG A 9 -2.82 9.61 15.64
N ILE A 10 -2.75 9.84 14.33
CA ILE A 10 -2.46 11.15 13.74
C ILE A 10 -3.53 12.15 14.19
N LYS A 11 -3.09 13.30 14.70
CA LYS A 11 -3.92 14.43 15.16
C LYS A 11 -3.74 15.65 14.26
N PRO A 12 -4.69 16.60 14.32
CA PRO A 12 -4.52 17.89 13.66
C PRO A 12 -3.24 18.59 14.09
N GLY A 13 -2.46 19.07 13.14
CA GLY A 13 -1.19 19.75 13.39
C GLY A 13 0.04 18.83 13.48
N ASP A 14 -0.12 17.51 13.37
CA ASP A 14 1.00 16.57 13.42
C ASP A 14 1.90 16.67 12.18
N LYS A 15 3.19 16.35 12.36
CA LYS A 15 4.16 16.07 11.30
C LYS A 15 4.32 14.56 11.16
N VAL A 16 4.02 14.05 9.96
CA VAL A 16 4.02 12.61 9.67
C VAL A 16 5.10 12.26 8.67
N LEU A 17 5.93 11.25 8.98
CA LEU A 17 6.84 10.63 8.02
C LEU A 17 6.25 9.29 7.57
N THR A 18 6.21 9.02 6.26
CA THR A 18 5.70 7.75 5.73
C THR A 18 6.45 7.30 4.50
N ILE A 19 6.44 6.00 4.21
CA ILE A 19 6.73 5.50 2.87
C ILE A 19 5.61 5.94 1.91
N ALA A 20 6.00 6.36 0.71
CA ALA A 20 5.07 6.76 -0.33
C ALA A 20 4.38 5.53 -0.92
N ALA A 21 5.13 4.52 -1.39
CA ALA A 21 4.59 3.42 -2.19
C ALA A 21 3.71 4.00 -3.32
N SER A 22 2.43 3.60 -3.42
CA SER A 22 1.50 4.20 -4.38
C SER A 22 1.00 5.60 -4.03
N GLY A 23 1.43 6.19 -2.92
CA GLY A 23 1.02 7.51 -2.43
C GLY A 23 -0.35 7.56 -1.75
N THR A 24 -1.19 6.53 -1.92
CA THR A 24 -2.58 6.51 -1.43
C THR A 24 -2.68 6.58 0.11
N HIS A 25 -1.74 5.99 0.84
CA HIS A 25 -1.65 6.13 2.30
C HIS A 25 -1.27 7.55 2.73
N ALA A 26 -0.24 8.12 2.10
CA ALA A 26 0.18 9.50 2.35
C ALA A 26 -0.97 10.50 2.09
N ILE A 27 -1.70 10.31 0.99
CA ILE A 27 -2.92 11.08 0.67
C ILE A 27 -4.00 10.88 1.74
N SER A 28 -4.21 9.65 2.21
CA SER A 28 -5.21 9.34 3.24
C SER A 28 -4.85 9.88 4.63
N HIS A 29 -3.57 10.14 4.92
CA HIS A 29 -3.15 10.81 6.16
C HIS A 29 -3.73 12.22 6.26
N LEU A 30 -3.97 12.91 5.14
CA LEU A 30 -4.54 14.26 5.13
C LEU A 30 -5.92 14.35 5.80
N LEU A 31 -6.69 13.25 5.85
CA LEU A 31 -7.97 13.18 6.55
C LEU A 31 -7.86 13.41 8.07
N ALA A 32 -6.66 13.28 8.65
CA ALA A 32 -6.40 13.59 10.05
C ALA A 32 -5.99 15.06 10.29
N ASP A 33 -5.97 15.89 9.23
CA ASP A 33 -5.54 17.28 9.25
C ASP A 33 -4.11 17.54 9.75
N PRO A 34 -3.10 16.72 9.37
CA PRO A 34 -1.72 16.96 9.78
C PRO A 34 -1.23 18.32 9.27
N GLN A 35 -0.25 18.89 9.96
CA GLN A 35 0.48 20.07 9.47
C GLN A 35 1.28 19.70 8.21
N GLN A 36 1.89 18.52 8.20
CA GLN A 36 2.77 18.08 7.12
C GLN A 36 2.80 16.54 7.02
N VAL A 37 2.88 16.04 5.79
CA VAL A 37 3.21 14.64 5.49
C VAL A 37 4.46 14.62 4.62
N ILE A 38 5.53 14.01 5.10
CA ILE A 38 6.72 13.71 4.30
C ILE A 38 6.59 12.26 3.84
N ALA A 39 6.49 12.07 2.53
CA ALA A 39 6.32 10.77 1.90
C ALA A 39 7.57 10.43 1.07
N LEU A 40 8.30 9.40 1.51
CA LEU A 40 9.57 8.98 0.91
C LEU A 40 9.43 7.66 0.17
N ASP A 41 10.13 7.50 -0.94
CA ASP A 41 10.34 6.18 -1.54
C ASP A 41 11.69 6.14 -2.22
N LEU A 42 12.32 4.98 -2.19
CA LEU A 42 13.61 4.76 -2.82
C LEU A 42 13.46 4.58 -4.34
N PHE A 43 12.29 4.16 -4.81
CA PHE A 43 12.04 3.90 -6.22
C PHE A 43 11.37 5.13 -6.88
N PRO A 44 12.03 5.81 -7.84
CA PRO A 44 11.47 6.98 -8.51
C PRO A 44 10.05 6.76 -9.08
N PRO A 45 9.70 5.60 -9.68
CA PRO A 45 8.35 5.35 -10.17
C PRO A 45 7.25 5.45 -9.09
N GLN A 46 7.53 5.11 -7.84
CA GLN A 46 6.59 5.24 -6.72
C GLN A 46 6.32 6.71 -6.38
N ILE A 47 7.37 7.54 -6.45
CA ILE A 47 7.23 8.99 -6.34
C ILE A 47 6.45 9.55 -7.53
N TYR A 48 6.71 9.07 -8.75
CA TYR A 48 6.03 9.56 -9.95
C TYR A 48 4.55 9.20 -10.00
N ILE A 49 4.13 8.01 -9.56
CA ILE A 49 2.71 7.66 -9.46
C ILE A 49 2.02 8.44 -8.34
N SER A 50 2.72 8.71 -7.23
CA SER A 50 2.21 9.53 -6.14
C SER A 50 1.97 10.97 -6.58
N LYS A 51 2.95 11.59 -7.26
CA LYS A 51 2.85 12.94 -7.83
C LYS A 51 1.79 13.04 -8.92
N LEU A 52 1.66 12.03 -9.78
CA LEU A 52 0.60 11.98 -10.80
C LEU A 52 -0.78 11.98 -10.14
N GLN A 53 -1.01 11.12 -9.15
CA GLN A 53 -2.30 11.06 -8.47
C GLN A 53 -2.61 12.36 -7.73
N ALA A 54 -1.66 12.92 -6.98
CA ALA A 54 -1.86 14.19 -6.28
C ALA A 54 -2.18 15.34 -7.27
N THR A 55 -1.47 15.41 -8.40
CA THR A 55 -1.73 16.42 -9.44
C THR A 55 -3.09 16.23 -10.10
N ALA A 56 -3.43 14.99 -10.44
CA ALA A 56 -4.74 14.65 -11.00
C ALA A 56 -5.87 15.00 -10.02
N MET A 57 -5.73 14.70 -8.73
CA MET A 57 -6.73 15.07 -7.71
C MET A 57 -6.93 16.59 -7.62
N LYS A 58 -5.86 17.38 -7.73
CA LYS A 58 -5.94 18.85 -7.73
C LYS A 58 -6.73 19.40 -8.93
N LEU A 59 -6.65 18.74 -10.08
CA LEU A 59 -7.24 19.26 -11.32
C LEU A 59 -8.59 18.66 -11.68
N LEU A 60 -8.86 17.43 -11.26
CA LEU A 60 -10.03 16.66 -11.66
C LEU A 60 -11.11 16.65 -10.57
N SER A 61 -12.36 16.50 -10.99
CA SER A 61 -13.44 16.08 -10.09
C SER A 61 -13.22 14.63 -9.62
N ARG A 62 -13.90 14.23 -8.54
CA ARG A 62 -13.84 12.86 -8.02
C ARG A 62 -14.13 11.79 -9.08
N ASP A 63 -15.14 12.03 -9.93
CA ASP A 63 -15.56 11.09 -10.97
C ASP A 63 -14.52 10.98 -12.09
N GLU A 64 -14.01 12.12 -12.59
CA GLU A 64 -12.95 12.16 -13.59
C GLU A 64 -11.67 11.50 -13.07
N PHE A 65 -11.29 11.77 -11.82
CA PHE A 65 -10.13 11.13 -11.21
C PHE A 65 -10.33 9.61 -11.07
N SER A 66 -11.50 9.16 -10.62
CA SER A 66 -11.82 7.72 -10.53
C SER A 66 -11.71 7.00 -11.88
N LYS A 67 -12.21 7.63 -12.95
CA LYS A 67 -12.08 7.14 -14.33
C LYS A 67 -10.62 7.15 -14.80
N PHE A 68 -9.90 8.23 -14.51
CA PHE A 68 -8.50 8.42 -14.88
C PHE A 68 -7.61 7.34 -14.27
N ILE A 69 -7.68 7.15 -12.96
CA ILE A 69 -6.85 6.13 -12.30
C ILE A 69 -7.26 4.71 -12.68
N GLY A 70 -8.51 4.55 -13.11
CA GLY A 70 -9.02 3.30 -13.63
C GLY A 70 -9.30 2.28 -12.55
N ILE A 71 -9.91 2.64 -11.42
CA ILE A 71 -10.33 1.63 -10.42
C ILE A 71 -11.38 0.64 -10.94
N ASN A 72 -12.02 0.95 -12.07
CA ASN A 72 -12.93 0.08 -12.80
C ASN A 72 -12.49 0.07 -14.27
N ARG A 73 -11.94 -1.06 -14.73
CA ARG A 73 -11.39 -1.25 -16.08
C ARG A 73 -12.39 -0.93 -17.19
N LYS A 74 -13.68 -1.13 -16.93
CA LYS A 74 -14.76 -0.99 -17.92
C LYS A 74 -15.45 0.36 -17.87
N ALA A 75 -15.11 1.22 -16.91
CA ALA A 75 -15.81 2.50 -16.72
C ALA A 75 -15.50 3.53 -17.82
N ILE A 76 -14.35 3.42 -18.48
CA ILE A 76 -13.89 4.37 -19.49
C ILE A 76 -13.00 3.67 -20.50
N ASN A 77 -13.04 4.13 -21.76
CA ASN A 77 -12.15 3.58 -22.79
C ASN A 77 -10.71 4.12 -22.65
N PRO A 78 -9.70 3.37 -23.11
CA PRO A 78 -8.29 3.78 -23.00
C PRO A 78 -7.95 5.14 -23.64
N THR A 79 -8.60 5.50 -24.74
CA THR A 79 -8.33 6.75 -25.47
C THR A 79 -8.75 7.98 -24.66
N GLU A 80 -9.91 7.91 -24.00
CA GLU A 80 -10.42 8.98 -23.15
C GLU A 80 -9.54 9.18 -21.91
N ARG A 81 -8.98 8.10 -21.35
CA ARG A 81 -8.02 8.19 -20.25
C ARG A 81 -6.71 8.89 -20.65
N VAL A 82 -6.22 8.62 -21.86
CA VAL A 82 -5.07 9.35 -22.44
C VAL A 82 -5.40 10.83 -22.65
N LYS A 83 -6.63 11.16 -23.02
CA LYS A 83 -7.07 12.56 -23.13
C LYS A 83 -7.03 13.26 -21.77
N ILE A 84 -7.55 12.63 -20.71
CA ILE A 84 -7.45 13.18 -19.35
C ILE A 84 -5.98 13.41 -18.96
N TYR A 85 -5.08 12.45 -19.27
CA TYR A 85 -3.65 12.64 -19.05
C TYR A 85 -3.09 13.85 -19.81
N GLN A 86 -3.45 14.02 -21.09
CA GLN A 86 -3.05 15.17 -21.90
C GLN A 86 -3.47 16.50 -21.26
N ASP A 87 -4.66 16.54 -20.67
CA ASP A 87 -5.21 17.75 -20.04
C ASP A 87 -4.48 18.11 -18.73
N ILE A 88 -3.97 17.12 -17.97
CA ILE A 88 -3.30 17.36 -16.68
C ILE A 88 -1.77 17.41 -16.74
N ARG A 89 -1.14 16.82 -17.76
CA ARG A 89 0.32 16.57 -17.78
C ARG A 89 1.18 17.83 -17.72
N MET A 90 0.66 18.98 -18.12
CA MET A 90 1.40 20.26 -18.05
C MET A 90 1.55 20.79 -16.63
N ALA A 91 0.77 20.30 -15.68
CA ALA A 91 0.91 20.62 -14.26
C ALA A 91 1.85 19.68 -13.50
N LEU A 92 2.33 18.61 -14.15
CA LEU A 92 3.29 17.67 -13.55
C LEU A 92 4.69 18.27 -13.53
N GLU A 93 5.45 17.92 -12.51
CA GLU A 93 6.89 18.19 -12.48
C GLU A 93 7.61 17.54 -13.68
N PRO A 94 8.71 18.14 -14.19
CA PRO A 94 9.37 17.69 -15.41
C PRO A 94 9.68 16.18 -15.47
N ASN A 95 10.30 15.63 -14.41
CA ASN A 95 10.67 14.22 -14.36
C ASN A 95 9.46 13.29 -14.30
N THR A 96 8.40 13.70 -13.58
CA THR A 96 7.15 12.93 -13.50
C THR A 96 6.44 12.93 -14.85
N LYS A 97 6.36 14.09 -15.51
CA LYS A 97 5.82 14.21 -16.86
C LYS A 97 6.59 13.34 -17.85
N GLU A 98 7.91 13.42 -17.86
CA GLU A 98 8.75 12.64 -18.77
C GLU A 98 8.54 11.13 -18.60
N PHE A 99 8.46 10.65 -17.36
CA PHE A 99 8.16 9.26 -17.07
C PHE A 99 6.81 8.83 -17.66
N TRP A 100 5.74 9.57 -17.37
CA TRP A 100 4.40 9.20 -17.83
C TRP A 100 4.17 9.42 -19.34
N ASP A 101 4.91 10.34 -19.95
CA ASP A 101 4.95 10.52 -21.41
C ASP A 101 5.50 9.27 -22.12
N LYS A 102 6.41 8.55 -21.46
CA LYS A 102 6.97 7.28 -21.95
C LYS A 102 6.10 6.07 -21.57
N SER A 103 5.26 6.21 -20.54
CA SER A 103 4.38 5.15 -20.02
C SER A 103 2.90 5.34 -20.39
N LEU A 104 2.61 5.76 -21.63
CA LEU A 104 1.21 5.95 -22.07
C LEU A 104 0.39 4.66 -22.11
N GLN A 105 1.03 3.49 -22.22
CA GLN A 105 0.31 2.21 -22.13
C GLN A 105 -0.23 1.97 -20.72
N ASP A 106 0.54 2.32 -19.70
CA ASP A 106 0.11 2.27 -18.30
C ASP A 106 -1.03 3.25 -18.04
N ILE A 107 -0.94 4.46 -18.60
CA ILE A 107 -2.07 5.41 -18.60
C ILE A 107 -3.29 4.78 -19.27
N LYS A 108 -3.17 4.12 -20.43
CA LYS A 108 -4.29 3.49 -21.13
C LYS A 108 -4.97 2.42 -20.31
N GLU A 109 -4.22 1.53 -19.66
CA GLU A 109 -4.75 0.44 -18.85
C GLU A 109 -5.32 0.92 -17.50
N GLY A 110 -4.83 2.05 -17.01
CA GLY A 110 -5.26 2.68 -15.76
C GLY A 110 -4.22 2.48 -14.68
N ILE A 111 -3.79 3.57 -14.05
CA ILE A 111 -2.63 3.54 -13.14
C ILE A 111 -2.85 2.68 -11.90
N PHE A 112 -4.10 2.39 -11.54
CA PHE A 112 -4.44 1.41 -10.52
C PHE A 112 -3.84 0.02 -10.84
N TYR A 113 -3.73 -0.36 -12.12
CA TYR A 113 -3.23 -1.66 -12.58
C TYR A 113 -1.75 -1.70 -12.96
N CYS A 114 -1.01 -0.60 -12.86
CA CYS A 114 0.36 -0.54 -13.36
C CYS A 114 1.35 -1.39 -12.55
N GLY A 115 1.02 -1.69 -11.30
CA GLY A 115 1.78 -2.65 -10.52
C GLY A 115 1.42 -4.09 -10.88
N GLU A 116 2.40 -4.91 -11.23
CA GLU A 116 2.39 -6.39 -11.21
C GLU A 116 1.54 -7.03 -10.11
N PHE A 117 1.43 -6.48 -8.90
CA PHE A 117 0.52 -7.02 -7.88
C PHE A 117 -0.94 -6.86 -8.31
N ASN A 118 -1.33 -5.66 -8.74
CA ASN A 118 -2.67 -5.41 -9.23
C ASN A 118 -2.92 -6.14 -10.57
N LYS A 119 -1.89 -6.32 -11.42
CA LYS A 119 -1.99 -7.20 -12.60
C LYS A 119 -2.22 -8.64 -12.20
N LEU A 120 -1.48 -9.16 -11.22
CA LEU A 120 -1.63 -10.51 -10.71
C LEU A 120 -3.02 -10.70 -10.11
N VAL A 121 -3.50 -9.78 -9.27
CA VAL A 121 -4.86 -9.83 -8.71
C VAL A 121 -5.91 -9.80 -9.82
N ALA A 122 -5.74 -8.95 -10.83
CA ALA A 122 -6.62 -8.92 -12.00
C ALA A 122 -6.64 -10.26 -12.73
N THR A 123 -5.47 -10.84 -13.04
CA THR A 123 -5.35 -12.16 -13.68
C THR A 123 -5.99 -13.27 -12.84
N LEU A 124 -5.72 -13.30 -11.53
CA LEU A 124 -6.30 -14.31 -10.64
C LEU A 124 -7.82 -14.17 -10.55
N SER A 125 -8.33 -12.93 -10.57
CA SER A 125 -9.77 -12.65 -10.56
C SER A 125 -10.46 -13.03 -11.86
N ASP A 126 -9.79 -12.86 -13.00
CA ASP A 126 -10.34 -13.15 -14.32
C ASP A 126 -10.23 -14.64 -14.70
N GLU A 127 -9.17 -15.33 -14.26
CA GLU A 127 -8.84 -16.68 -14.74
C GLU A 127 -9.00 -17.80 -13.70
N LEU A 128 -8.77 -17.52 -12.42
CA LEU A 128 -8.76 -18.53 -11.36
C LEU A 128 -10.03 -18.51 -10.52
N LEU A 129 -10.48 -17.33 -10.06
CA LEU A 129 -11.69 -17.21 -9.25
C LEU A 129 -12.94 -17.80 -9.92
N PRO A 130 -13.22 -17.57 -11.22
CA PRO A 130 -14.43 -18.09 -11.86
C PRO A 130 -14.49 -19.63 -11.93
N LYS A 131 -13.35 -20.31 -11.75
CA LYS A 131 -13.26 -21.77 -11.72
C LYS A 131 -13.68 -22.37 -10.38
N VAL A 132 -13.67 -21.57 -9.32
CA VAL A 132 -13.96 -22.03 -7.94
C VAL A 132 -15.19 -21.35 -7.35
N HIS A 133 -15.42 -20.08 -7.68
CA HIS A 133 -16.57 -19.30 -7.27
C HIS A 133 -17.18 -18.56 -8.45
N ASN A 134 -18.46 -18.80 -8.71
CA ASN A 134 -19.17 -18.07 -9.76
C ASN A 134 -19.47 -16.62 -9.32
N LYS A 135 -19.79 -15.77 -10.32
CA LYS A 135 -20.05 -14.35 -10.10
C LYS A 135 -21.16 -14.07 -9.07
N ALA A 136 -22.24 -14.85 -9.08
CA ALA A 136 -23.35 -14.67 -8.15
C ALA A 136 -22.93 -14.96 -6.69
N MET A 137 -22.05 -15.93 -6.48
CA MET A 137 -21.48 -16.24 -5.17
C MET A 137 -20.59 -15.10 -4.67
N ILE A 138 -19.73 -14.55 -5.54
CA ILE A 138 -18.88 -13.39 -5.23
C ILE A 138 -19.72 -12.16 -4.89
N GLU A 139 -20.74 -11.84 -5.71
CA GLU A 139 -21.65 -10.73 -5.46
C GLU A 139 -22.42 -10.90 -4.15
N ARG A 140 -22.94 -12.11 -3.89
CA ARG A 140 -23.60 -12.41 -2.61
C ARG A 140 -22.66 -12.22 -1.44
N TYR A 141 -21.40 -12.66 -1.56
CA TYR A 141 -20.41 -12.47 -0.50
C TYR A 141 -20.15 -10.99 -0.23
N LEU A 142 -19.79 -10.22 -1.27
CA LEU A 142 -19.52 -8.79 -1.14
C LEU A 142 -20.68 -8.00 -0.53
N ALA A 143 -21.92 -8.43 -0.81
CA ALA A 143 -23.14 -7.80 -0.30
C ALA A 143 -23.46 -8.07 1.18
N LEU A 144 -22.72 -8.95 1.88
CA LEU A 144 -23.02 -9.31 3.29
C LEU A 144 -22.83 -8.15 4.29
N GLY A 145 -22.13 -7.08 3.90
CA GLY A 145 -22.03 -5.86 4.70
C GLY A 145 -21.35 -6.10 6.04
N ASP A 146 -22.07 -5.83 7.15
CA ASP A 146 -21.63 -6.07 8.53
C ASP A 146 -22.35 -7.25 9.22
N ASN A 147 -23.11 -8.05 8.46
CA ASN A 147 -23.78 -9.23 9.01
C ASN A 147 -22.79 -10.37 9.25
N MET A 148 -22.04 -10.27 10.36
CA MET A 148 -20.99 -11.23 10.70
C MET A 148 -21.50 -12.66 10.88
N LYS A 149 -22.73 -12.84 11.36
CA LYS A 149 -23.32 -14.18 11.53
C LYS A 149 -23.51 -14.87 10.18
N GLU A 150 -24.10 -14.16 9.21
CA GLU A 150 -24.27 -14.68 7.85
C GLU A 150 -22.93 -14.80 7.13
N GLN A 151 -21.99 -13.87 7.31
CA GLN A 151 -20.65 -13.95 6.71
C GLN A 151 -19.89 -15.18 7.17
N VAL A 152 -19.87 -15.46 8.48
CA VAL A 152 -19.27 -16.67 9.04
C VAL A 152 -19.97 -17.92 8.50
N HIS A 153 -21.30 -17.94 8.50
CA HIS A 153 -22.05 -19.08 7.99
C HIS A 153 -21.79 -19.32 6.50
N PHE A 154 -21.85 -18.27 5.68
CA PHE A 154 -21.59 -18.32 4.25
C PHE A 154 -20.16 -18.78 3.98
N HIS A 155 -19.19 -18.27 4.73
CA HIS A 155 -17.80 -18.70 4.62
C HIS A 155 -17.67 -20.20 4.88
N ASP A 156 -18.12 -20.66 6.04
CA ASP A 156 -17.89 -22.03 6.51
C ASP A 156 -18.72 -23.07 5.73
N ALA A 157 -19.92 -22.70 5.26
CA ALA A 157 -20.84 -23.63 4.60
C ALA A 157 -20.84 -23.56 3.06
N ILE A 158 -20.38 -22.44 2.46
CA ILE A 158 -20.53 -22.18 1.02
C ILE A 158 -19.20 -21.81 0.36
N TRP A 159 -18.38 -20.96 1.01
CA TRP A 159 -17.15 -20.43 0.41
C TRP A 159 -15.95 -21.39 0.56
N ASP A 160 -15.72 -21.93 1.76
CA ASP A 160 -14.51 -22.69 2.09
C ASP A 160 -14.53 -24.14 1.55
N THR A 161 -14.47 -24.25 0.22
CA THR A 161 -14.44 -25.53 -0.52
C THR A 161 -13.02 -26.04 -0.72
N GLU A 162 -12.85 -27.32 -1.04
CA GLU A 162 -11.53 -27.89 -1.37
C GLU A 162 -10.91 -27.21 -2.60
N GLN A 163 -11.73 -26.94 -3.63
CA GLN A 163 -11.29 -26.23 -4.83
C GLN A 163 -10.84 -24.80 -4.49
N TRP A 164 -11.59 -24.11 -3.63
CA TRP A 164 -11.19 -22.80 -3.11
C TRP A 164 -9.84 -22.85 -2.40
N ARG A 165 -9.65 -23.80 -1.47
CA ARG A 165 -8.40 -23.96 -0.71
C ARG A 165 -7.20 -24.21 -1.64
N ILE A 166 -7.38 -25.01 -2.70
CA ILE A 166 -6.34 -25.25 -3.72
C ILE A 166 -6.03 -23.96 -4.50
N ALA A 167 -7.05 -23.29 -5.03
CA ALA A 167 -6.88 -22.05 -5.78
C ALA A 167 -6.18 -20.97 -4.93
N TYR A 168 -6.62 -20.78 -3.70
CA TYR A 168 -6.00 -19.87 -2.75
C TYR A 168 -4.52 -20.21 -2.50
N LYS A 169 -4.21 -21.50 -2.30
CA LYS A 169 -2.81 -21.96 -2.14
C LYS A 169 -1.96 -21.59 -3.35
N SER A 170 -2.47 -21.79 -4.57
CA SER A 170 -1.79 -21.41 -5.81
C SER A 170 -1.61 -19.90 -5.93
N MET A 171 -2.63 -19.10 -5.66
CA MET A 171 -2.53 -17.63 -5.63
C MET A 171 -1.43 -17.17 -4.67
N ARG A 172 -1.43 -17.72 -3.46
CA ARG A 172 -0.43 -17.45 -2.43
C ARG A 172 0.98 -17.80 -2.91
N ASP A 173 1.18 -19.00 -3.45
CA ASP A 173 2.51 -19.44 -3.89
C ASP A 173 3.03 -18.58 -5.05
N LEU A 174 2.15 -18.09 -5.93
CA LEU A 174 2.50 -17.12 -6.98
C LEU A 174 2.88 -15.75 -6.39
N MET A 175 2.12 -15.27 -5.39
CA MET A 175 2.37 -13.97 -4.75
C MET A 175 3.65 -13.95 -3.90
N ILE A 176 3.95 -15.07 -3.22
CA ILE A 176 4.99 -15.16 -2.20
C ILE A 176 6.26 -15.83 -2.74
N GLY A 177 6.14 -16.68 -3.76
CA GLY A 177 7.27 -17.40 -4.36
C GLY A 177 8.49 -16.50 -4.62
N PRO A 178 8.35 -15.33 -5.27
CA PRO A 178 9.46 -14.41 -5.52
C PRO A 178 10.09 -13.78 -4.26
N MET A 179 9.37 -13.77 -3.14
CA MET A 179 9.84 -13.21 -1.86
C MET A 179 10.30 -14.27 -0.86
N ARG A 180 10.07 -15.56 -1.15
CA ARG A 180 10.31 -16.66 -0.22
C ARG A 180 11.77 -16.68 0.24
N ASP A 181 12.71 -16.43 -0.67
CA ASP A 181 14.15 -16.43 -0.39
C ASP A 181 14.65 -15.13 0.27
N LEU A 182 13.78 -14.12 0.42
CA LEU A 182 14.08 -12.87 1.14
C LEU A 182 13.59 -12.91 2.60
N ILE A 183 12.79 -13.93 2.95
CA ILE A 183 12.11 -14.04 4.23
C ILE A 183 12.46 -15.44 4.79
N GLU A 184 13.75 -15.64 5.06
CA GLU A 184 14.33 -16.93 5.45
C GLU A 184 13.86 -17.46 6.82
N GLU A 185 13.26 -16.61 7.66
CA GLU A 185 13.04 -16.92 9.09
C GLU A 185 11.59 -17.19 9.51
N ILE A 186 10.60 -17.02 8.63
CA ILE A 186 9.18 -17.12 9.03
C ILE A 186 8.45 -18.15 8.16
N ASP A 187 7.65 -19.03 8.78
CA ASP A 187 6.69 -19.86 8.05
C ASP A 187 5.52 -19.00 7.53
N ILE A 188 5.84 -18.22 6.49
CA ILE A 188 4.92 -17.33 5.78
C ILE A 188 3.72 -18.11 5.25
N THR A 189 3.91 -19.40 4.95
CA THR A 189 2.87 -20.29 4.42
C THR A 189 1.71 -20.42 5.39
N THR A 190 2.02 -20.70 6.66
CA THR A 190 1.04 -20.84 7.75
C THR A 190 0.49 -19.48 8.18
N ALA A 191 1.36 -18.46 8.29
CA ALA A 191 0.94 -17.11 8.65
C ALA A 191 -0.06 -16.52 7.64
N CYS A 192 0.18 -16.66 6.34
CA CYS A 192 -0.71 -16.13 5.30
C CYS A 192 -2.06 -16.84 5.23
N LEU A 193 -2.12 -18.17 5.43
CA LEU A 193 -3.37 -18.92 5.43
C LEU A 193 -4.25 -18.53 6.63
N HIS A 194 -3.65 -18.41 7.82
CA HIS A 194 -4.35 -17.93 9.01
C HIS A 194 -4.84 -16.49 8.83
N GLN A 195 -4.00 -15.61 8.27
CA GLN A 195 -4.36 -14.23 7.96
C GLN A 195 -5.55 -14.16 6.99
N TYR A 196 -5.50 -14.90 5.89
CA TYR A 196 -6.54 -14.90 4.87
C TYR A 196 -7.89 -15.37 5.42
N ASN A 197 -7.92 -16.53 6.10
CA ASN A 197 -9.14 -17.05 6.70
C ASN A 197 -9.68 -16.08 7.74
N ARG A 198 -8.80 -15.44 8.52
CA ARG A 198 -9.22 -14.41 9.48
C ARG A 198 -9.85 -13.22 8.79
N VAL A 199 -9.29 -12.74 7.69
CA VAL A 199 -9.74 -11.51 7.07
C VAL A 199 -11.04 -11.70 6.31
N ILE A 200 -11.13 -12.73 5.48
CA ILE A 200 -12.35 -12.96 4.72
C ILE A 200 -13.47 -13.40 5.65
N ARG A 201 -13.22 -14.28 6.62
CA ARG A 201 -14.26 -14.75 7.54
C ARG A 201 -14.66 -13.75 8.63
N ASN A 202 -13.71 -13.02 9.22
CA ASN A 202 -13.94 -12.29 10.48
C ASN A 202 -13.85 -10.75 10.38
N VAL A 203 -13.47 -10.18 9.23
CA VAL A 203 -13.56 -8.72 9.01
C VAL A 203 -14.85 -8.40 8.26
N PRO A 204 -15.73 -7.51 8.79
CA PRO A 204 -16.93 -7.08 8.09
C PRO A 204 -16.64 -6.65 6.65
N ASN A 205 -17.38 -7.17 5.68
CA ASN A 205 -17.19 -6.87 4.26
C ASN A 205 -17.31 -5.36 3.97
N ASN A 206 -18.21 -4.64 4.64
CA ASN A 206 -18.33 -3.17 4.52
C ASN A 206 -17.21 -2.37 5.22
N LYS A 207 -16.23 -3.04 5.84
CA LYS A 207 -15.02 -2.43 6.43
C LYS A 207 -13.74 -2.89 5.74
N ASN A 208 -13.82 -3.77 4.75
CA ASN A 208 -12.66 -4.32 4.06
C ASN A 208 -12.51 -3.73 2.64
N GLU A 209 -11.73 -2.66 2.51
CA GLU A 209 -11.55 -1.93 1.24
C GLU A 209 -10.77 -2.73 0.18
N PHE A 210 -10.17 -3.84 0.59
CA PHE A 210 -9.42 -4.74 -0.28
C PHE A 210 -10.26 -5.90 -0.80
N LEU A 211 -11.43 -6.16 -0.23
CA LEU A 211 -12.21 -7.36 -0.53
C LEU A 211 -12.70 -7.39 -1.98
N GLU A 212 -13.33 -6.29 -2.43
CA GLU A 212 -13.83 -6.19 -3.80
C GLU A 212 -12.71 -6.32 -4.85
N PRO A 213 -11.62 -5.54 -4.80
CA PRO A 213 -10.55 -5.67 -5.78
C PRO A 213 -9.85 -7.04 -5.71
N LEU A 214 -9.76 -7.67 -4.54
CA LEU A 214 -9.20 -9.01 -4.43
C LEU A 214 -10.08 -10.08 -5.13
N LEU A 215 -11.40 -9.92 -5.09
CA LEU A 215 -12.35 -10.90 -5.62
C LEU A 215 -12.81 -10.61 -7.05
N THR A 216 -12.61 -9.40 -7.55
CA THR A 216 -13.11 -8.97 -8.86
C THR A 216 -12.05 -8.35 -9.75
N GLY A 217 -10.88 -8.04 -9.20
CA GLY A 217 -9.85 -7.27 -9.90
C GLY A 217 -10.24 -5.80 -10.13
N ASP A 218 -11.37 -5.34 -9.59
CA ASP A 218 -11.93 -4.01 -9.84
C ASP A 218 -12.57 -3.42 -8.57
N ILE A 219 -12.91 -2.15 -8.62
CA ILE A 219 -13.73 -1.46 -7.61
C ILE A 219 -14.92 -0.88 -8.35
N SER A 220 -16.10 -1.50 -8.18
CA SER A 220 -17.31 -1.12 -8.91
C SER A 220 -17.93 0.18 -8.42
N GLY A 221 -17.59 0.61 -7.20
CA GLY A 221 -18.24 1.73 -6.52
C GLY A 221 -19.53 1.37 -5.79
N LYS A 222 -19.96 0.09 -5.82
CA LYS A 222 -21.17 -0.38 -5.12
C LYS A 222 -20.94 -0.68 -3.65
N TYR A 223 -19.74 -1.09 -3.27
CA TYR A 223 -19.40 -1.52 -1.91
C TYR A 223 -18.56 -0.45 -1.21
N LEU A 224 -17.34 -0.78 -0.80
CA LEU A 224 -16.48 0.13 -0.05
C LEU A 224 -15.44 0.77 -0.99
N MET A 225 -15.63 2.07 -1.25
CA MET A 225 -14.64 2.85 -1.99
C MET A 225 -13.35 3.08 -1.16
N PRO A 226 -12.18 3.17 -1.81
CA PRO A 226 -10.95 3.63 -1.16
C PRO A 226 -11.17 4.96 -0.45
N LEU A 227 -10.55 5.14 0.71
CA LEU A 227 -10.79 6.31 1.57
C LEU A 227 -10.67 7.65 0.85
N TYR A 228 -9.69 7.79 -0.03
CA TYR A 228 -9.46 9.01 -0.80
C TYR A 228 -10.53 9.30 -1.88
N LEU A 229 -11.40 8.32 -2.19
CA LEU A 229 -12.51 8.44 -3.15
C LEU A 229 -13.89 8.43 -2.48
N ARG A 230 -13.97 8.28 -1.17
CA ARG A 230 -15.26 8.35 -0.47
C ARG A 230 -15.82 9.77 -0.57
N GLU A 231 -17.14 9.86 -0.53
CA GLU A 231 -17.84 11.13 -0.55
C GLU A 231 -17.44 11.99 0.66
N GLY A 232 -17.32 13.31 0.46
CA GLY A 232 -16.77 14.25 1.45
C GLY A 232 -15.25 14.18 1.62
N ASN A 233 -14.63 13.00 1.55
CA ASN A 233 -13.18 12.84 1.72
C ASN A 233 -12.38 13.44 0.56
N TYR A 234 -12.84 13.25 -0.68
CA TYR A 234 -12.07 13.65 -1.86
C TYR A 234 -11.76 15.16 -1.89
N GLU A 235 -12.78 16.00 -1.71
CA GLU A 235 -12.61 17.47 -1.71
C GLU A 235 -11.80 17.94 -0.50
N TYR A 236 -12.05 17.35 0.68
CA TYR A 236 -11.29 17.65 1.89
C TYR A 236 -9.79 17.38 1.71
N ILE A 237 -9.44 16.25 1.08
CA ILE A 237 -8.07 15.88 0.75
C ILE A 237 -7.50 16.84 -0.29
N LYS A 238 -8.27 17.12 -1.35
CA LYS A 238 -7.85 17.96 -2.48
C LYS A 238 -7.35 19.34 -2.03
N GLU A 239 -8.02 19.96 -1.06
CA GLU A 239 -7.64 21.24 -0.45
C GLU A 239 -6.34 21.21 0.36
N ARG A 240 -5.81 20.02 0.69
CA ARG A 240 -4.67 19.82 1.60
C ARG A 240 -3.51 19.09 0.95
N LEU A 241 -3.57 18.82 -0.35
CA LEU A 241 -2.52 18.09 -1.08
C LEU A 241 -1.17 18.83 -1.12
N ASP A 242 -1.17 20.13 -0.86
CA ASP A 242 0.04 20.95 -0.68
C ASP A 242 0.81 20.64 0.61
N ARG A 243 0.17 20.00 1.60
CA ARG A 243 0.83 19.56 2.85
C ARG A 243 1.68 18.30 2.68
N ILE A 244 1.65 17.66 1.52
CA ILE A 244 2.48 16.48 1.23
C ILE A 244 3.76 16.90 0.52
N THR A 245 4.90 16.48 1.06
CA THR A 245 6.21 16.57 0.40
C THR A 245 6.64 15.18 -0.06
N TRP A 246 6.82 15.00 -1.37
CA TRP A 246 7.28 13.75 -1.97
C TRP A 246 8.79 13.79 -2.19
N ILE A 247 9.53 12.83 -1.65
CA ILE A 247 10.99 12.81 -1.75
C ILE A 247 11.45 11.43 -2.22
N GLU A 248 12.32 11.42 -3.22
CA GLU A 248 13.05 10.22 -3.64
C GLU A 248 14.24 10.01 -2.70
N ALA A 249 14.13 9.07 -1.76
CA ALA A 249 15.15 8.78 -0.76
C ALA A 249 14.93 7.40 -0.13
N ASP A 250 16.03 6.78 0.32
CA ASP A 250 15.95 5.66 1.27
C ASP A 250 15.50 6.21 2.64
N ILE A 251 14.50 5.59 3.26
CA ILE A 251 13.95 6.09 4.52
C ILE A 251 14.94 5.97 5.68
N ALA A 252 15.81 4.95 5.69
CA ALA A 252 16.80 4.79 6.74
C ALA A 252 17.88 5.86 6.59
N GLU A 253 18.41 6.06 5.37
CA GLU A 253 19.35 7.15 5.08
C GLU A 253 18.75 8.52 5.41
N TYR A 254 17.46 8.75 5.12
CA TYR A 254 16.78 9.99 5.46
C TYR A 254 16.70 10.20 6.97
N ILE A 255 16.23 9.19 7.71
CA ILE A 255 16.10 9.24 9.17
C ILE A 255 17.46 9.52 9.81
N ASP A 256 18.51 8.80 9.40
CA ASP A 256 19.87 9.00 9.90
C ASP A 256 20.36 10.43 9.62
N SER A 257 20.11 10.96 8.42
CA SER A 257 20.49 12.33 8.05
C SER A 257 19.80 13.42 8.87
N VAL A 258 18.61 13.13 9.43
CA VAL A 258 17.89 14.04 10.33
C VAL A 258 18.43 13.92 11.75
N ASP A 259 18.70 12.69 12.22
CA ASP A 259 19.24 12.46 13.57
C ASP A 259 20.65 13.04 13.74
N GLU A 260 21.52 12.90 12.73
CA GLU A 260 22.90 13.42 12.75
C GLU A 260 22.98 14.95 12.68
N ASN A 261 21.90 15.63 12.31
CA ASN A 261 21.88 17.07 12.12
C ASN A 261 20.92 17.75 13.10
N GLU A 262 21.47 18.22 14.23
CA GLU A 262 20.71 18.88 15.31
C GLU A 262 19.78 20.01 14.81
N SER A 263 20.25 20.82 13.86
CA SER A 263 19.41 21.90 13.30
C SER A 263 18.21 21.38 12.49
N ARG A 264 18.35 20.24 11.80
CA ARG A 264 17.25 19.58 11.11
C ARG A 264 16.33 18.88 12.09
N LYS A 265 16.91 18.22 13.10
CA LYS A 265 16.19 17.51 14.16
C LYS A 265 15.21 18.43 14.90
N ASP A 266 15.67 19.61 15.33
CA ASP A 266 14.82 20.61 15.98
C ASP A 266 13.65 21.07 15.09
N CYS A 267 13.87 21.14 13.78
CA CYS A 267 12.85 21.58 12.82
C CYS A 267 11.91 20.45 12.37
N GLN A 268 12.33 19.19 12.44
CA GLN A 268 11.67 18.04 11.82
C GLN A 268 11.23 16.96 12.80
N MET A 269 11.14 17.25 14.11
CA MET A 269 10.57 16.30 15.05
C MET A 269 9.18 15.80 14.60
N PHE A 270 9.07 14.48 14.42
CA PHE A 270 7.86 13.83 13.90
C PHE A 270 6.94 13.37 15.03
N ASP A 271 5.63 13.49 14.80
CA ASP A 271 4.57 13.00 15.69
C ASP A 271 4.23 11.54 15.38
N SER A 272 4.49 11.09 14.15
CA SER A 272 4.33 9.69 13.75
C SER A 272 5.21 9.33 12.56
N ILE A 273 5.74 8.10 12.55
CA ILE A 273 6.52 7.55 11.44
C ILE A 273 5.93 6.22 11.01
N ASN A 274 5.73 6.04 9.71
CA ASN A 274 5.34 4.78 9.09
C ASN A 274 6.39 4.30 8.08
N PHE A 275 7.05 3.18 8.38
CA PHE A 275 7.99 2.50 7.48
C PHE A 275 7.52 1.08 7.14
N SER A 276 6.21 0.86 7.15
CA SER A 276 5.59 -0.34 6.60
C SER A 276 6.07 -0.55 5.16
N THR A 277 6.41 -1.80 4.81
CA THR A 277 6.99 -2.28 3.52
C THR A 277 8.51 -2.20 3.36
N VAL A 278 9.26 -1.58 4.27
CA VAL A 278 10.73 -1.50 4.16
C VAL A 278 11.43 -2.72 4.78
N ILE A 279 10.84 -3.26 5.84
CA ILE A 279 11.43 -4.34 6.63
C ILE A 279 11.81 -5.57 5.81
N PRO A 280 10.97 -6.09 4.88
CA PRO A 280 11.35 -7.24 4.05
C PRO A 280 12.65 -7.05 3.25
N TYR A 281 13.04 -5.80 2.97
CA TYR A 281 14.29 -5.50 2.25
C TYR A 281 15.48 -5.32 3.20
N MET A 282 15.23 -5.07 4.49
CA MET A 282 16.25 -4.88 5.52
C MET A 282 16.48 -6.13 6.37
N THR A 283 15.67 -7.18 6.23
CA THR A 283 15.75 -8.42 7.03
C THR A 283 17.11 -9.11 6.94
N LYS A 284 17.84 -8.95 5.82
CA LYS A 284 19.18 -9.50 5.63
C LYS A 284 20.26 -8.80 6.47
N GLU A 285 19.94 -7.67 7.08
CA GLU A 285 20.84 -6.92 7.99
C GLU A 285 20.09 -6.50 9.26
N PRO A 286 19.88 -7.40 10.24
CA PRO A 286 19.13 -7.10 11.47
C PRO A 286 19.64 -5.88 12.23
N GLY A 287 20.96 -5.63 12.18
CA GLY A 287 21.59 -4.43 12.76
C GLY A 287 21.09 -3.13 12.14
N LYS A 288 20.80 -3.12 10.83
CA LYS A 288 20.29 -1.96 10.10
C LYS A 288 18.87 -1.59 10.55
N ILE A 289 18.01 -2.58 10.79
CA ILE A 289 16.66 -2.35 11.32
C ILE A 289 16.73 -1.75 12.73
N LYS A 290 17.54 -2.33 13.61
CA LYS A 290 17.70 -1.84 14.98
C LYS A 290 18.22 -0.41 15.02
N ASN A 291 19.21 -0.09 14.19
CA ASN A 291 19.76 1.25 14.08
C ASN A 291 18.72 2.24 13.54
N MET A 292 18.01 1.90 12.46
CA MET A 292 16.93 2.74 11.93
C MET A 292 15.85 3.02 12.97
N ILE A 293 15.41 2.02 13.74
CA ILE A 293 14.43 2.21 14.83
C ILE A 293 14.96 3.17 15.90
N LYS A 294 16.25 3.05 16.25
CA LYS A 294 16.89 3.94 17.22
C LYS A 294 16.96 5.38 16.71
N SER A 295 17.45 5.58 15.48
CA SER A 295 17.50 6.90 14.84
C SER A 295 16.09 7.49 14.70
N ALA A 296 15.10 6.67 14.35
CA ALA A 296 13.69 7.08 14.25
C ALA A 296 13.13 7.56 15.60
N ALA A 297 13.50 6.89 16.71
CA ALA A 297 13.10 7.30 18.05
C ALA A 297 13.68 8.67 18.43
N ASN A 298 14.92 8.95 18.03
CA ASN A 298 15.59 10.22 18.33
C ASN A 298 14.97 11.42 17.61
N ILE A 299 14.34 11.22 16.45
CA ILE A 299 13.70 12.28 15.66
C ILE A 299 12.19 12.38 15.90
N CYS A 300 11.69 11.71 16.94
CA CYS A 300 10.28 11.72 17.33
C CYS A 300 10.05 12.56 18.58
N LYS A 301 8.88 13.19 18.68
CA LYS A 301 8.42 13.81 19.93
C LYS A 301 8.05 12.72 20.97
N PRO A 302 8.10 13.05 22.28
CA PRO A 302 7.55 12.17 23.30
C PRO A 302 6.08 11.82 23.01
N GLY A 303 5.72 10.55 23.17
CA GLY A 303 4.39 10.03 22.86
C GLY A 303 4.10 9.73 21.38
N SER A 304 5.05 10.00 20.47
CA SER A 304 4.94 9.66 19.04
C SER A 304 4.79 8.14 18.81
N LYS A 305 4.37 7.78 17.59
CA LYS A 305 4.18 6.38 17.18
C LYS A 305 5.08 6.02 16.02
N LEU A 306 5.87 4.96 16.19
CA LEU A 306 6.58 4.31 15.09
C LEU A 306 5.77 3.08 14.68
N VAL A 307 5.34 3.05 13.42
CA VAL A 307 4.49 1.99 12.89
C VAL A 307 5.20 1.27 11.76
N TYR A 308 5.22 -0.06 11.84
CA TYR A 308 5.65 -0.89 10.73
C TYR A 308 4.80 -2.15 10.63
N TYR A 309 4.90 -2.78 9.47
CA TYR A 309 4.18 -4.00 9.15
C TYR A 309 5.15 -5.10 8.73
N THR A 310 5.03 -6.25 9.39
CA THR A 310 5.64 -7.52 8.98
C THR A 310 4.55 -8.56 8.81
N LEU A 311 4.41 -9.07 7.58
CA LEU A 311 3.66 -10.29 7.23
C LEU A 311 2.17 -10.40 7.61
N GLY A 312 1.50 -9.38 8.13
CA GLY A 312 0.12 -9.54 8.58
C GLY A 312 -0.27 -8.66 9.74
N GLU A 313 0.73 -8.28 10.52
CA GLU A 313 0.53 -7.69 11.84
C GLU A 313 1.13 -6.30 11.87
N PHE A 314 0.37 -5.37 12.43
CA PHE A 314 0.90 -4.05 12.76
C PHE A 314 1.76 -4.20 14.00
N SER A 315 3.00 -3.75 13.91
CA SER A 315 3.86 -3.52 15.06
C SER A 315 3.89 -2.02 15.33
N VAL A 316 3.52 -1.64 16.55
CA VAL A 316 3.58 -0.26 17.03
C VAL A 316 4.66 -0.20 18.09
N LEU A 317 5.64 0.69 17.90
CA LEU A 317 6.67 0.97 18.89
C LEU A 317 6.48 2.37 19.46
N TYR A 318 6.80 2.51 20.74
CA TYR A 318 6.77 3.77 21.46
C TYR A 318 8.23 4.26 21.67
N PRO A 319 8.64 5.40 21.07
CA PRO A 319 10.00 5.94 21.19
C PRO A 319 10.52 6.05 22.63
N ASP A 320 9.67 6.54 23.54
CA ASP A 320 10.03 6.72 24.96
C ASP A 320 10.39 5.38 25.63
N GLU A 321 9.76 4.28 25.22
CA GLU A 321 10.07 2.94 25.74
C GLU A 321 11.33 2.35 25.10
N LEU A 322 11.67 2.73 23.87
CA LEU A 322 12.87 2.27 23.15
C LEU A 322 14.15 2.89 23.72
N ILE A 323 14.08 4.17 24.13
CA ILE A 323 15.22 4.92 24.68
C ILE A 323 15.61 4.39 26.07
N ASP A 324 14.63 4.05 26.91
CA ASP A 324 14.88 3.64 28.30
C ASP A 324 15.09 2.12 28.48
N SER A 325 14.57 1.26 27.59
CA SER A 325 14.59 -0.20 27.81
C SER A 325 15.45 -1.00 26.84
N GLY A 326 15.83 -0.44 25.68
CA GLY A 326 16.45 -1.22 24.60
C GLY A 326 15.59 -2.39 24.10
N VAL A 327 14.32 -2.46 24.52
CA VAL A 327 13.36 -3.52 24.22
C VAL A 327 12.22 -2.93 23.40
N ILE A 328 12.04 -3.50 22.22
CA ILE A 328 10.92 -3.26 21.32
C ILE A 328 9.66 -3.83 22.00
N ARG A 329 8.87 -3.00 22.68
CA ARG A 329 7.59 -3.43 23.27
C ARG A 329 6.47 -3.38 22.25
N TYR A 330 5.85 -4.54 22.09
CA TYR A 330 4.74 -4.84 21.18
C TYR A 330 3.42 -4.65 21.92
N ASP A 331 2.57 -3.75 21.45
CA ASP A 331 1.17 -3.68 21.88
C ASP A 331 0.30 -4.46 20.89
N GLY A 332 0.26 -5.79 21.05
CA GLY A 332 -0.54 -6.71 20.26
C GLY A 332 -2.04 -6.71 20.56
N GLN A 333 -2.57 -5.68 21.22
CA GLN A 333 -3.96 -5.74 21.69
C GLN A 333 -5.00 -5.36 20.62
N ASP A 334 -4.64 -4.67 19.54
CA ASP A 334 -5.55 -4.44 18.40
C ASP A 334 -5.44 -5.55 17.34
N ASN A 335 -5.64 -6.77 17.81
CA ASN A 335 -5.61 -8.01 17.04
C ASN A 335 -6.84 -8.23 16.15
N THR A 336 -7.65 -7.21 15.89
CA THR A 336 -8.99 -7.36 15.28
C THR A 336 -9.03 -7.22 13.76
N TYR A 337 -7.92 -6.90 13.10
CA TYR A 337 -7.99 -6.49 11.69
C TYR A 337 -6.74 -6.95 10.94
N GLY A 338 -6.80 -8.09 10.27
CA GLY A 338 -5.83 -8.42 9.24
C GLY A 338 -6.15 -7.62 7.98
N ILE A 339 -5.15 -7.10 7.29
CA ILE A 339 -5.24 -6.91 5.85
C ILE A 339 -4.80 -8.26 5.28
N PRO A 340 -5.51 -8.87 4.30
CA PRO A 340 -4.96 -10.05 3.64
C PRO A 340 -3.70 -9.56 2.95
N PHE A 341 -2.60 -10.29 3.11
CA PHE A 341 -1.30 -10.02 2.52
C PHE A 341 -1.42 -9.41 1.10
N ILE A 342 -1.43 -8.08 1.04
CA ILE A 342 -1.29 -7.31 -0.19
C ILE A 342 0.06 -6.67 0.03
N PRO A 343 1.12 -7.13 -0.64
CA PRO A 343 2.30 -6.32 -0.80
C PRO A 343 1.81 -5.03 -1.44
N ILE A 344 1.68 -3.98 -0.62
CA ILE A 344 1.26 -2.66 -1.05
C ILE A 344 2.35 -2.17 -2.00
N VAL A 345 2.12 -2.40 -3.30
CA VAL A 345 2.63 -1.67 -4.46
C VAL A 345 4.17 -1.63 -4.63
N SER A 346 4.97 -2.01 -3.64
CA SER A 346 6.42 -1.76 -3.62
C SER A 346 7.23 -2.78 -4.42
N THR A 347 6.84 -4.05 -4.46
CA THR A 347 7.73 -5.12 -4.94
C THR A 347 7.72 -5.36 -6.45
N VAL A 348 7.14 -4.43 -7.18
CA VAL A 348 6.46 -4.82 -8.41
C VAL A 348 6.76 -3.84 -9.55
N ILE A 349 6.98 -2.57 -9.26
CA ILE A 349 7.50 -1.64 -10.27
C ILE A 349 8.99 -1.93 -10.59
N GLN A 350 9.65 -2.81 -9.83
CA GLN A 350 11.04 -3.25 -10.08
C GLN A 350 11.26 -3.81 -11.50
N ASN A 351 10.27 -4.47 -12.10
CA ASN A 351 10.42 -4.98 -13.48
C ASN A 351 10.39 -3.88 -14.56
N MET A 352 9.86 -2.69 -14.27
CA MET A 352 9.98 -1.52 -15.16
C MET A 352 11.29 -0.76 -14.91
N ALA A 353 11.76 -0.72 -13.66
CA ALA A 353 13.02 -0.08 -13.27
C ALA A 353 14.26 -0.81 -13.80
N ASN A 354 14.15 -2.11 -14.13
CA ASN A 354 15.19 -2.91 -14.79
C ASN A 354 15.63 -2.40 -16.19
N LYS A 355 15.06 -1.28 -16.67
CA LYS A 355 15.51 -0.56 -17.87
C LYS A 355 16.35 0.69 -17.57
N THR A 356 16.65 0.97 -16.31
CA THR A 356 17.52 2.09 -15.90
C THR A 356 18.56 1.60 -14.89
N PRO A 357 19.87 1.69 -15.21
CA PRO A 357 20.92 1.22 -14.32
C PRO A 357 21.10 2.23 -13.18
N THR A 358 20.79 1.82 -11.95
CA THR A 358 21.36 2.46 -10.76
C THR A 358 21.90 1.38 -9.84
N ASP A 359 23.22 1.46 -9.60
CA ASP A 359 24.05 0.46 -8.93
C ASP A 359 23.71 0.19 -7.45
N LYS A 360 22.71 0.86 -6.87
CA LYS A 360 22.40 0.75 -5.44
C LYS A 360 21.85 -0.62 -4.99
N TYR A 361 21.46 -1.50 -5.93
CA TYR A 361 20.98 -2.87 -5.61
C TYR A 361 21.57 -3.98 -6.49
N HIS A 362 22.59 -3.68 -7.33
CA HIS A 362 23.01 -4.58 -8.41
C HIS A 362 23.70 -5.89 -7.99
N THR A 363 23.85 -6.17 -6.69
CA THR A 363 24.48 -7.42 -6.21
C THR A 363 23.53 -8.59 -5.96
N LEU A 364 22.20 -8.47 -6.17
CA LEU A 364 21.26 -9.53 -5.77
C LEU A 364 20.42 -10.20 -6.86
N ASN A 365 20.64 -9.93 -8.15
CA ASN A 365 19.90 -10.63 -9.21
C ASN A 365 20.79 -10.99 -10.40
N GLN A 366 21.67 -11.98 -10.19
CA GLN A 366 22.15 -12.82 -11.29
C GLN A 366 21.77 -14.26 -10.98
N GLU A 367 20.57 -14.69 -11.35
CA GLU A 367 20.32 -16.04 -11.87
C GLU A 367 18.91 -16.19 -12.49
N LYS A 368 18.93 -16.34 -13.82
CA LYS A 368 17.97 -16.97 -14.75
C LYS A 368 16.54 -17.24 -14.27
N TRP A 369 15.58 -16.49 -14.81
CA TRP A 369 14.19 -16.95 -14.98
C TRP A 369 14.05 -17.78 -16.27
N PRO A 370 13.27 -18.87 -16.29
CA PRO A 370 12.93 -19.56 -17.51
C PRO A 370 11.93 -18.73 -18.33
N SER A 371 12.24 -18.52 -19.59
CA SER A 371 11.38 -17.92 -20.61
C SER A 371 10.11 -18.76 -20.82
N PHE A 372 8.93 -18.15 -20.71
CA PHE A 372 7.66 -18.80 -21.05
C PHE A 372 7.42 -18.71 -22.57
N HIS A 373 7.19 -19.87 -23.19
CA HIS A 373 6.61 -20.03 -24.54
C HIS A 373 5.11 -20.27 -24.44
#